data_AF-A0A8T8KKA4-F1
#
_entry.id   AF-A0A8T8KKA4-F1
#
_cell.length_a   1.000
_cell.length_b   1.000
_cell.length_c   1.000
_cell.angle_alpha   90.00
_cell.angle_beta   90.00
_cell.angle_gamma   90.00
#
_symmetry.space_group_name_H-M   'P 1'
#
loop_
_entity.id
_entity.type
_entity.pdbx_description
1 polymer ?
#
loop_
_entity_poly.entity_id
_entity_poly.type
_entity_poly.pdbx_seq_one_letter_code
_entity_poly.pdbx_strand_id
1 'polypeptide(L)'
;MGGGGSSRRSGSGISSGSDNGQDGGSVDRNQQSENNDCLIDQNRELDSINPEALSELNIGDIFIIQIEDDRPCLVDDDGRVVGSITGALGESLMNCMDEGYEYRAEIIEVSGRECEVRITNKCYVNDTATLASPDSHALGSISEGDRLRVDERNDSLCVIDDSYHTVGTIIEPWANVLLGCIDDGLEYEAQVLDVDGGACEVQVTLSPDDG
;
A
#
# COMPACT_ATOMS: atom_id res chain seq x y z
N MET A 1 49.64 -51.73 -3.28
CA MET A 1 50.34 -50.95 -2.23
C MET A 1 49.24 -50.24 -1.45
N GLY A 2 48.75 -50.76 -0.33
CA GLY A 2 49.43 -50.94 0.97
C GLY A 2 48.98 -49.76 1.86
N GLY A 3 48.52 -49.90 3.10
CA GLY A 3 48.29 -51.00 4.00
C GLY A 3 47.54 -50.43 5.21
N GLY A 4 46.89 -51.29 5.99
CA GLY A 4 46.16 -50.89 7.21
C GLY A 4 47.07 -50.58 8.41
N GLY A 5 46.46 -50.10 9.47
CA GLY A 5 47.11 -49.89 10.76
C GLY A 5 46.17 -49.34 11.82
N SER A 6 45.46 -50.23 12.52
CA SER A 6 44.72 -49.93 13.75
C SER A 6 45.65 -49.63 14.91
N SER A 7 45.31 -48.70 15.80
CA SER A 7 45.56 -48.80 17.25
C SER A 7 44.78 -47.77 18.06
N ARG A 8 44.25 -48.24 19.19
CA ARG A 8 43.36 -47.59 20.16
C ARG A 8 44.17 -46.93 21.29
N ARG A 9 43.61 -45.91 21.94
CA ARG A 9 43.70 -45.60 23.40
C ARG A 9 42.80 -44.38 23.68
N SER A 10 41.69 -44.48 24.42
CA SER A 10 41.50 -44.71 25.87
C SER A 10 41.86 -43.51 26.74
N GLY A 11 40.87 -43.00 27.51
CA GLY A 11 41.04 -42.12 28.67
C GLY A 11 40.07 -40.93 28.63
N SER A 12 38.82 -41.07 29.07
CA SER A 12 38.36 -40.92 30.47
C SER A 12 38.35 -39.48 30.97
N GLY A 13 37.15 -38.90 31.04
CA GLY A 13 36.88 -37.59 31.63
C GLY A 13 35.37 -37.40 31.81
N ILE A 14 34.86 -37.88 32.94
CA ILE A 14 33.54 -37.65 33.51
C ILE A 14 33.33 -36.16 33.85
N SER A 15 32.19 -35.56 33.47
CA SER A 15 31.37 -34.65 34.31
C SER A 15 30.05 -34.28 33.61
N SER A 16 28.99 -34.32 34.42
CA SER A 16 27.56 -34.34 34.12
C SER A 16 26.96 -33.02 33.61
N GLY A 17 25.91 -33.12 32.79
CA GLY A 17 25.02 -32.00 32.43
C GLY A 17 23.76 -32.50 31.70
N SER A 18 22.61 -32.18 32.28
CA SER A 18 21.23 -32.66 32.10
C SER A 18 20.58 -32.63 30.69
N ASP A 19 19.72 -33.64 30.47
CA ASP A 19 18.33 -33.62 29.97
C ASP A 19 17.81 -32.58 28.94
N ASN A 20 17.05 -33.16 27.99
CA ASN A 20 15.89 -32.65 27.22
C ASN A 20 16.05 -31.83 25.92
N GLY A 21 15.29 -32.28 24.90
CA GLY A 21 14.88 -31.52 23.71
C GLY A 21 15.37 -32.15 22.41
N GLN A 22 14.61 -32.26 21.33
CA GLN A 22 13.24 -31.87 21.02
C GLN A 22 12.93 -32.55 19.68
N ASP A 23 11.74 -33.13 19.58
CA ASP A 23 11.09 -33.45 18.30
C ASP A 23 10.80 -32.09 17.63
N GLY A 24 11.40 -31.84 16.47
CA GLY A 24 11.43 -30.52 15.83
C GLY A 24 11.65 -30.63 14.34
N GLY A 25 10.81 -31.43 13.68
CA GLY A 25 10.67 -31.41 12.23
C GLY A 25 9.87 -30.19 11.80
N SER A 26 10.52 -29.03 11.74
CA SER A 26 9.96 -27.84 11.09
C SER A 26 9.77 -28.15 9.61
N VAL A 27 8.51 -28.33 9.21
CA VAL A 27 8.11 -28.07 7.84
C VAL A 27 8.22 -26.57 7.63
N ASP A 28 9.34 -26.12 7.06
CA ASP A 28 9.45 -24.80 6.48
C ASP A 28 8.45 -24.74 5.32
N ARG A 29 7.20 -24.43 5.64
CA ARG A 29 6.26 -23.85 4.68
C ARG A 29 6.88 -22.52 4.30
N ASN A 30 7.66 -22.57 3.24
CA ASN A 30 8.00 -21.43 2.41
C ASN A 30 6.67 -20.78 2.00
N GLN A 31 6.15 -19.90 2.87
CA GLN A 31 5.29 -18.82 2.47
C GLN A 31 6.19 -18.00 1.55
N GLN A 32 6.20 -18.36 0.27
CA GLN A 32 6.32 -17.37 -0.78
C GLN A 32 5.13 -16.43 -0.53
N SER A 33 5.33 -15.47 0.37
CA SER A 33 4.83 -14.14 0.13
C SER A 33 5.37 -13.84 -1.25
N GLU A 34 4.51 -13.90 -2.26
CA GLU A 34 4.77 -13.26 -3.54
C GLU A 34 4.93 -11.79 -3.20
N ASN A 35 6.11 -11.43 -2.69
CA ASN A 35 6.53 -10.07 -2.51
C ASN A 35 6.69 -9.59 -3.94
N ASN A 36 5.60 -9.11 -4.52
CA ASN A 36 5.64 -8.33 -5.74
C ASN A 36 6.63 -7.21 -5.42
N ASP A 37 7.84 -7.30 -5.96
CA ASP A 37 8.94 -6.36 -5.68
C ASP A 37 8.52 -4.91 -6.00
N CYS A 38 7.56 -4.79 -6.92
CA CYS A 38 6.92 -3.55 -7.34
C CYS A 38 5.74 -3.08 -6.47
N LEU A 39 5.31 -3.85 -5.47
CA LEU A 39 4.34 -3.39 -4.46
C LEU A 39 5.05 -2.51 -3.42
N ILE A 40 5.28 -1.27 -3.79
CA ILE A 40 5.93 -0.27 -2.95
C ILE A 40 4.85 0.45 -2.10
N ASP A 41 5.11 0.52 -0.79
CA ASP A 41 4.42 1.37 0.19
C ASP A 41 5.48 1.90 1.17
N GLN A 42 6.08 3.05 0.87
CA GLN A 42 7.20 3.59 1.66
C GLN A 42 7.17 5.11 1.74
N ASN A 43 7.61 5.63 2.90
CA ASN A 43 7.80 7.06 3.11
C ASN A 43 9.17 7.50 2.58
N ARG A 44 9.23 8.69 1.99
CA ARG A 44 10.46 9.26 1.46
C ARG A 44 10.47 10.78 1.50
N GLU A 45 11.62 11.35 1.84
CA GLU A 45 11.88 12.76 1.65
C GLU A 45 12.20 13.05 0.17
N LEU A 46 11.62 14.12 -0.36
CA LEU A 46 11.91 14.60 -1.71
C LEU A 46 13.23 15.37 -1.76
N ASP A 47 14.09 15.04 -2.72
CA ASP A 47 15.44 15.63 -2.80
C ASP A 47 15.43 17.04 -3.41
N SER A 48 14.89 17.19 -4.63
CA SER A 48 14.99 18.42 -5.43
C SER A 48 13.66 19.14 -5.53
N ILE A 49 13.11 19.55 -4.39
CA ILE A 49 11.80 20.19 -4.35
C ILE A 49 11.85 21.56 -5.04
N ASN A 50 10.90 21.80 -5.94
CA ASN A 50 10.69 23.08 -6.57
C ASN A 50 10.07 24.06 -5.55
N PRO A 51 10.75 25.17 -5.20
CA PRO A 51 10.26 26.11 -4.19
C PRO A 51 8.98 26.83 -4.59
N GLU A 52 8.71 26.97 -5.90
CA GLU A 52 7.45 27.55 -6.37
C GLU A 52 6.28 26.60 -6.08
N ALA A 53 6.46 25.31 -6.41
CA ALA A 53 5.47 24.26 -6.13
C ALA A 53 5.26 24.07 -4.62
N LEU A 54 6.32 24.13 -3.81
CA LEU A 54 6.25 23.92 -2.35
C LEU A 54 5.28 24.88 -1.64
N SER A 55 5.08 26.09 -2.16
CA SER A 55 4.11 27.05 -1.60
C SER A 55 2.65 26.68 -1.87
N GLU A 56 2.42 25.79 -2.82
CA GLU A 56 1.10 25.31 -3.24
C GLU A 56 0.77 23.94 -2.63
N LEU A 57 1.76 23.23 -2.08
CA LEU A 57 1.59 21.90 -1.48
C LEU A 57 0.86 21.95 -0.13
N ASN A 58 -0.07 21.03 0.04
CA ASN A 58 -0.78 20.76 1.27
C ASN A 58 -0.57 19.30 1.69
N ILE A 59 -0.64 19.05 2.99
CA ILE A 59 -0.65 17.69 3.52
C ILE A 59 -1.93 17.00 3.02
N GLY A 60 -1.80 15.78 2.53
CA GLY A 60 -2.85 15.00 1.89
C GLY A 60 -2.93 15.19 0.37
N ASP A 61 -2.18 16.12 -0.23
CA ASP A 61 -2.15 16.25 -1.69
C ASP A 61 -1.53 14.99 -2.31
N ILE A 62 -2.04 14.59 -3.47
CA ILE A 62 -1.59 13.39 -4.18
C ILE A 62 -1.09 13.76 -5.57
N PHE A 63 0.10 13.26 -5.89
CA PHE A 63 0.77 13.48 -7.16
C PHE A 63 1.06 12.17 -7.87
N ILE A 64 0.98 12.17 -9.20
CA ILE A 64 1.42 11.04 -10.01
C ILE A 64 2.93 11.12 -10.19
N ILE A 65 3.60 9.96 -10.12
CA ILE A 65 5.03 9.86 -10.36
C ILE A 65 5.27 9.53 -11.83
N GLN A 66 6.09 10.35 -12.49
CA GLN A 66 6.50 10.15 -13.88
C GLN A 66 8.02 10.14 -14.00
N ILE A 67 8.54 9.55 -15.07
CA ILE A 67 9.98 9.55 -15.35
C ILE A 67 10.33 10.78 -16.18
N GLU A 68 11.10 11.70 -15.60
CA GLU A 68 11.62 12.90 -16.25
C GLU A 68 13.15 12.93 -16.09
N ASP A 69 13.88 13.17 -17.19
CA ASP A 69 15.36 13.16 -17.21
C ASP A 69 15.97 11.91 -16.50
N ASP A 70 15.49 10.71 -16.86
CA ASP A 70 15.91 9.41 -16.30
C ASP A 70 15.77 9.32 -14.76
N ARG A 71 14.80 10.03 -14.18
CA ARG A 71 14.52 9.98 -12.73
C ARG A 71 13.02 10.05 -12.44
N PRO A 72 12.54 9.33 -11.41
CA PRO A 72 11.15 9.44 -10.98
C PRO A 72 10.94 10.80 -10.30
N CYS A 73 9.95 11.54 -10.80
CA CYS A 73 9.60 12.88 -10.38
C CYS A 73 8.10 12.94 -10.06
N LEU A 74 7.74 13.71 -9.03
CA LEU A 74 6.35 14.03 -8.72
C LEU A 74 5.91 15.15 -9.66
N VAL A 75 4.80 14.94 -10.34
CA VAL A 75 4.26 15.87 -11.33
C VAL A 75 2.86 16.28 -10.92
N ASP A 76 2.62 17.59 -10.93
CA ASP A 76 1.31 18.22 -10.70
C ASP A 76 0.41 18.09 -11.95
N ASP A 77 -0.88 18.39 -11.82
CA ASP A 77 -1.89 18.30 -12.90
C ASP A 77 -1.51 19.14 -14.14
N ASP A 78 -0.78 20.23 -13.95
CA ASP A 78 -0.23 21.08 -15.02
C ASP A 78 1.05 20.52 -15.68
N GLY A 79 1.50 19.33 -15.31
CA GLY A 79 2.75 18.74 -15.81
C GLY A 79 4.01 19.35 -15.17
N ARG A 80 3.86 20.10 -14.08
CA ARG A 80 4.97 20.77 -13.39
C ARG A 80 5.66 19.81 -12.43
N VAL A 81 6.99 19.72 -12.50
CA VAL A 81 7.76 18.92 -11.54
C VAL A 81 7.78 19.60 -10.18
N VAL A 82 7.24 18.89 -9.18
CA VAL A 82 7.20 19.29 -7.77
C VAL A 82 8.51 18.91 -7.08
N GLY A 83 9.02 17.71 -7.34
CA GLY A 83 10.24 17.20 -6.75
C GLY A 83 10.67 15.88 -7.38
N SER A 84 11.87 15.41 -7.03
CA SER A 84 12.45 14.17 -7.54
C SER A 84 12.70 13.16 -6.42
N ILE A 85 12.57 11.88 -6.75
CA ILE A 85 12.91 10.77 -5.85
C ILE A 85 14.25 10.18 -6.32
N THR A 86 15.22 10.08 -5.42
CA THR A 86 16.54 9.50 -5.74
C THR A 86 16.94 8.34 -4.83
N GLY A 87 18.08 7.71 -5.16
CA GLY A 87 18.63 6.56 -4.46
C GLY A 87 17.95 5.24 -4.83
N ALA A 88 18.10 4.23 -3.96
CA ALA A 88 17.66 2.86 -4.25
C ALA A 88 16.14 2.77 -4.54
N LEU A 89 15.33 3.59 -3.87
CA LEU A 89 13.88 3.66 -4.15
C LEU A 89 13.61 4.21 -5.55
N GLY A 90 14.34 5.25 -5.97
CA GLY A 90 14.21 5.79 -7.32
C GLY A 90 14.57 4.77 -8.39
N GLU A 91 15.64 3.99 -8.18
CA GLU A 91 16.03 2.89 -9.08
C GLU A 91 14.96 1.79 -9.14
N SER A 92 14.37 1.44 -7.99
CA SER A 92 13.31 0.43 -7.90
C SER A 92 12.04 0.89 -8.62
N LEU A 93 11.64 2.15 -8.41
CA LEU A 93 10.50 2.77 -9.08
C LEU A 93 10.70 2.78 -10.60
N MET A 94 11.88 3.15 -11.09
CA MET A 94 12.17 3.14 -12.52
C MET A 94 12.06 1.74 -13.12
N ASN A 95 12.63 0.72 -12.46
CA ASN A 95 12.53 -0.66 -12.94
C ASN A 95 11.07 -1.12 -13.01
N CYS A 96 10.29 -0.86 -11.97
CA CYS A 96 8.88 -1.26 -11.96
C CYS A 96 8.02 -0.44 -12.93
N MET A 97 8.30 0.84 -13.13
CA MET A 97 7.61 1.64 -14.15
C MET A 97 7.92 1.15 -15.57
N ASP A 98 9.13 0.64 -15.84
CA ASP A 98 9.47 -0.01 -17.11
C ASP A 98 8.67 -1.31 -17.32
N GLU A 99 8.36 -2.02 -16.23
CA GLU A 99 7.47 -3.19 -16.21
C GLU A 99 5.97 -2.83 -16.32
N GLY A 100 5.64 -1.54 -16.35
CA GLY A 100 4.28 -1.04 -16.55
C GLY A 100 3.52 -0.70 -15.27
N TYR A 101 4.19 -0.69 -14.11
CA TYR A 101 3.57 -0.27 -12.85
C TYR A 101 3.51 1.26 -12.77
N GLU A 102 2.37 1.78 -12.34
CA GLU A 102 2.19 3.22 -12.08
C GLU A 102 2.18 3.50 -10.58
N TYR A 103 2.66 4.68 -10.18
CA TYR A 103 2.80 5.06 -8.79
C TYR A 103 2.23 6.45 -8.50
N ARG A 104 1.77 6.64 -7.27
CA ARG A 104 1.36 7.93 -6.72
C ARG A 104 2.15 8.24 -5.45
N ALA A 105 2.26 9.52 -5.13
CA ALA A 105 2.88 10.01 -3.91
C ALA A 105 1.89 10.92 -3.18
N GLU A 106 1.63 10.63 -1.90
CA GLU A 106 0.83 11.47 -1.02
C GLU A 106 1.76 12.31 -0.13
N ILE A 107 1.50 13.62 -0.01
CA ILE A 107 2.24 14.49 0.89
C ILE A 107 1.82 14.22 2.32
N ILE A 108 2.73 13.71 3.16
CA ILE A 108 2.44 13.40 4.56
C ILE A 108 3.01 14.45 5.52
N GLU A 109 4.08 15.13 5.13
CA GLU A 109 4.65 16.24 5.89
C GLU A 109 5.26 17.31 4.98
N VAL A 110 5.09 18.58 5.36
CA VAL A 110 5.79 19.72 4.75
C VAL A 110 6.43 20.56 5.87
N SER A 111 7.76 20.55 5.91
CA SER A 111 8.57 21.17 6.96
C SER A 111 9.61 22.11 6.34
N GLY A 112 9.21 23.36 6.08
CA GLY A 112 10.12 24.39 5.57
C GLY A 112 10.57 24.14 4.13
N ARG A 113 11.69 23.42 3.94
CA ARG A 113 12.18 22.98 2.62
C ARG A 113 12.19 21.47 2.46
N GLU A 114 11.81 20.75 3.50
CA GLU A 114 11.72 19.30 3.52
C GLU A 114 10.26 18.95 3.26
N CYS A 115 10.05 17.94 2.41
CA CYS A 115 8.72 17.41 2.13
C CYS A 115 8.82 15.90 2.14
N GLU A 116 8.07 15.27 3.03
CA GLU A 116 7.98 13.83 3.13
C GLU A 116 6.70 13.36 2.42
N VAL A 117 6.85 12.32 1.62
CA VAL A 117 5.78 11.72 0.83
C VAL A 117 5.67 10.23 1.09
N ARG A 118 4.45 9.69 1.03
CA ARG A 118 4.19 8.25 1.02
C ARG A 118 3.99 7.81 -0.43
N ILE A 119 4.89 6.95 -0.92
CA ILE A 119 4.85 6.42 -2.28
C ILE A 119 4.13 5.08 -2.28
N THR A 120 3.07 4.99 -3.08
CA THR A 120 2.25 3.78 -3.26
C THR A 120 1.99 3.51 -4.73
N ASN A 121 1.59 2.29 -5.06
CA ASN A 121 1.10 1.98 -6.41
C ASN A 121 -0.16 2.82 -6.70
N LYS A 122 -0.27 3.35 -7.92
CA LYS A 122 -1.32 4.30 -8.33
C LYS A 122 -2.72 3.82 -7.99
N CYS A 123 -3.01 2.55 -8.26
CA CYS A 123 -4.33 1.96 -8.06
C CYS A 123 -4.44 1.10 -6.79
N TYR A 124 -3.36 0.96 -6.03
CA TYR A 124 -3.39 0.22 -4.77
C TYR A 124 -3.92 1.13 -3.66
N VAL A 125 -4.83 0.64 -2.84
CA VAL A 125 -5.32 1.35 -1.66
C VAL A 125 -5.52 0.35 -0.53
N ASN A 126 -5.17 0.77 0.67
CA ASN A 126 -5.49 0.06 1.90
C ASN A 126 -5.55 1.10 3.03
N ASP A 127 -6.53 2.00 2.91
CA ASP A 127 -6.67 3.15 3.80
C ASP A 127 -8.13 3.30 4.23
N THR A 128 -8.31 4.00 5.33
CA THR A 128 -9.62 4.27 5.92
C THR A 128 -10.20 5.58 5.36
N ALA A 129 -11.51 5.61 5.15
CA ALA A 129 -12.26 6.78 4.74
C ALA A 129 -13.49 6.98 5.63
N THR A 130 -13.82 8.24 5.91
CA THR A 130 -15.13 8.59 6.46
C THR A 130 -16.07 8.96 5.32
N LEU A 131 -17.22 8.29 5.25
CA LEU A 131 -18.21 8.57 4.21
C LEU A 131 -18.85 9.95 4.43
N ALA A 132 -18.80 10.78 3.39
CA ALA A 132 -19.52 12.02 3.31
C ALA A 132 -21.00 11.78 3.01
N SER A 133 -21.86 12.52 3.72
CA SER A 133 -23.32 12.49 3.56
C SER A 133 -23.90 11.08 3.51
N PRO A 134 -23.64 10.22 4.50
CA PRO A 134 -24.09 8.85 4.46
C PRO A 134 -25.62 8.78 4.53
N ASP A 135 -26.21 7.90 3.74
CA ASP A 135 -27.65 7.73 3.66
C ASP A 135 -28.16 6.95 4.87
N SER A 136 -28.94 7.62 5.73
CA SER A 136 -29.48 7.04 6.96
C SER A 136 -30.34 5.77 6.74
N HIS A 137 -30.94 5.59 5.56
CA HIS A 137 -31.76 4.42 5.26
C HIS A 137 -30.87 3.22 4.89
N ALA A 138 -29.83 3.45 4.10
CA ALA A 138 -28.81 2.46 3.80
C ALA A 138 -28.02 2.07 5.06
N LEU A 139 -27.65 3.04 5.91
CA LEU A 139 -26.96 2.78 7.19
C LEU A 139 -27.76 1.87 8.13
N GLY A 140 -29.09 1.89 8.07
CA GLY A 140 -29.94 1.01 8.87
C GLY A 140 -29.89 -0.46 8.47
N SER A 141 -29.28 -0.76 7.32
CA SER A 141 -29.20 -2.10 6.73
C SER A 141 -27.79 -2.69 6.74
N ILE A 142 -26.78 -1.92 7.16
CA ILE A 142 -25.38 -2.34 7.24
C ILE A 142 -24.92 -2.45 8.69
N SER A 143 -23.82 -3.17 8.93
CA SER A 143 -23.20 -3.40 10.23
C SER A 143 -21.67 -3.40 10.12
N GLU A 144 -20.99 -3.15 11.24
CA GLU A 144 -19.54 -3.31 11.32
C GLU A 144 -19.09 -4.68 10.80
N GLY A 145 -18.04 -4.69 9.98
CA GLY A 145 -17.50 -5.86 9.32
C GLY A 145 -18.12 -6.19 7.96
N ASP A 146 -19.24 -5.56 7.60
CA ASP A 146 -19.85 -5.75 6.28
C ASP A 146 -18.91 -5.29 5.18
N ARG A 147 -18.95 -5.99 4.04
CA ARG A 147 -18.19 -5.65 2.83
C ARG A 147 -19.13 -5.14 1.77
N LEU A 148 -18.88 -3.92 1.35
CA LEU A 148 -19.69 -3.18 0.40
C LEU A 148 -18.87 -2.92 -0.86
N ARG A 149 -19.54 -2.75 -1.99
CA ARG A 149 -18.87 -2.44 -3.25
C ARG A 149 -18.57 -0.95 -3.30
N VAL A 150 -17.41 -0.59 -3.85
CA VAL A 150 -17.08 0.77 -4.21
C VAL A 150 -17.31 0.94 -5.71
N ASP A 151 -17.94 2.05 -6.09
CA ASP A 151 -18.38 2.31 -7.46
C ASP A 151 -18.30 3.81 -7.79
N GLU A 152 -18.19 4.14 -9.07
CA GLU A 152 -18.22 5.53 -9.55
C GLU A 152 -19.67 6.00 -9.78
N ARG A 153 -20.02 7.16 -9.20
CA ARG A 153 -21.28 7.85 -9.50
C ARG A 153 -21.09 9.36 -9.58
N ASN A 154 -21.37 9.94 -10.75
CA ASN A 154 -21.26 11.38 -11.01
C ASN A 154 -19.84 11.90 -10.72
N ASP A 155 -18.81 11.25 -11.27
CA ASP A 155 -17.40 11.63 -11.09
C ASP A 155 -16.97 11.61 -9.60
N SER A 156 -17.57 10.73 -8.81
CA SER A 156 -17.29 10.59 -7.37
C SER A 156 -17.31 9.13 -6.97
N LEU A 157 -16.40 8.77 -6.06
CA LEU A 157 -16.29 7.43 -5.55
C LEU A 157 -17.34 7.22 -4.44
N CYS A 158 -18.20 6.23 -4.61
CA CYS A 158 -19.31 5.95 -3.71
C CYS A 158 -19.22 4.53 -3.17
N VAL A 159 -19.59 4.34 -1.91
CA VAL A 159 -19.88 3.01 -1.36
C VAL A 159 -21.33 2.67 -1.63
N ILE A 160 -21.59 1.49 -2.18
CA ILE A 160 -22.93 1.01 -2.51
C ILE A 160 -23.24 -0.32 -1.81
N ASP A 161 -24.49 -0.49 -1.40
CA ASP A 161 -25.00 -1.75 -0.84
C ASP A 161 -25.33 -2.79 -1.92
N ASP A 162 -25.73 -4.00 -1.50
CA ASP A 162 -26.13 -5.11 -2.39
C ASP A 162 -27.33 -4.78 -3.29
N SER A 163 -28.14 -3.81 -2.89
CA SER A 163 -29.28 -3.30 -3.61
C SER A 163 -28.93 -2.11 -4.51
N TYR A 164 -27.62 -1.81 -4.67
CA TYR A 164 -27.07 -0.71 -5.46
C TYR A 164 -27.50 0.68 -4.97
N HIS A 165 -27.92 0.84 -3.71
CA HIS A 165 -28.11 2.17 -3.15
C HIS A 165 -26.79 2.73 -2.65
N THR A 166 -26.62 4.05 -2.81
CA THR A 166 -25.44 4.74 -2.30
C THR A 166 -25.54 4.85 -0.78
N VAL A 167 -24.60 4.22 -0.09
CA VAL A 167 -24.42 4.32 1.37
C VAL A 167 -23.78 5.64 1.73
N GLY A 168 -22.82 6.11 0.93
CA GLY A 168 -22.16 7.41 1.09
C GLY A 168 -21.07 7.64 0.05
N THR A 169 -20.50 8.83 0.06
CA THR A 169 -19.44 9.23 -0.87
C THR A 169 -18.09 9.28 -0.16
N ILE A 170 -17.06 8.75 -0.79
CA ILE A 170 -15.67 8.85 -0.31
C ILE A 170 -15.10 10.17 -0.84
N ILE A 171 -14.63 11.01 0.07
CA ILE A 171 -14.05 12.34 -0.23
C ILE A 171 -12.54 12.41 0.05
N GLU A 172 -11.92 11.26 0.25
CA GLU A 172 -10.48 11.18 0.48
C GLU A 172 -9.69 11.63 -0.75
N PRO A 173 -8.50 12.23 -0.58
CA PRO A 173 -7.69 12.69 -1.71
C PRO A 173 -7.38 11.58 -2.73
N TRP A 174 -7.16 10.35 -2.25
CA TRP A 174 -6.86 9.20 -3.11
C TRP A 174 -8.06 8.73 -3.92
N ALA A 175 -9.29 9.10 -3.55
CA ALA A 175 -10.49 8.66 -4.23
C ALA A 175 -10.54 9.12 -5.69
N ASN A 176 -10.01 10.30 -6.00
CA ASN A 176 -9.96 10.81 -7.37
C ASN A 176 -9.05 9.95 -8.26
N VAL A 177 -7.91 9.50 -7.72
CA VAL A 177 -6.99 8.61 -8.45
C VAL A 177 -7.67 7.28 -8.76
N LEU A 178 -8.49 6.75 -7.84
CA LEU A 178 -9.17 5.47 -8.05
C LEU A 178 -10.27 5.52 -9.11
N LEU A 179 -10.82 6.70 -9.43
CA LEU A 179 -11.81 6.82 -10.52
C LEU A 179 -11.22 6.32 -11.85
N GLY A 180 -10.00 6.74 -12.18
CA GLY A 180 -9.30 6.25 -13.37
C GLY A 180 -9.02 4.75 -13.32
N CYS A 181 -8.67 4.24 -12.14
CA CYS A 181 -8.42 2.81 -11.94
C CYS A 181 -9.69 1.96 -12.13
N ILE A 182 -10.87 2.48 -11.76
CA ILE A 182 -12.16 1.83 -12.00
C ILE A 182 -12.49 1.84 -13.49
N ASP A 183 -12.23 2.93 -14.21
CA ASP A 183 -12.40 3.00 -15.68
C ASP A 183 -11.49 1.99 -16.41
N ASP A 184 -10.28 1.77 -15.88
CA ASP A 184 -9.35 0.72 -16.34
C ASP A 184 -9.78 -0.71 -15.97
N GLY A 185 -10.90 -0.86 -15.23
CA GLY A 185 -11.54 -2.14 -14.93
C GLY A 185 -11.19 -2.74 -13.58
N LEU A 186 -10.54 -2.00 -12.68
CA LEU A 186 -10.28 -2.46 -11.32
C LEU A 186 -11.51 -2.31 -10.42
N GLU A 187 -11.69 -3.27 -9.51
CA GLU A 187 -12.80 -3.26 -8.56
C GLU A 187 -12.28 -3.05 -7.12
N TYR A 188 -13.07 -2.33 -6.32
CA TYR A 188 -12.72 -2.00 -4.94
C TYR A 188 -13.85 -2.40 -3.99
N GLU A 189 -13.47 -2.77 -2.78
CA GLU A 189 -14.35 -3.13 -1.68
C GLU A 189 -14.13 -2.17 -0.51
N ALA A 190 -15.22 -1.84 0.19
CA ALA A 190 -15.22 -1.05 1.41
C ALA A 190 -15.70 -1.94 2.55
N GLN A 191 -14.82 -2.25 3.50
CA GLN A 191 -15.21 -2.91 4.74
C GLN A 191 -15.66 -1.86 5.76
N VAL A 192 -16.87 -2.01 6.27
CA VAL A 192 -17.42 -1.14 7.32
C VAL A 192 -16.65 -1.34 8.61
N LEU A 193 -16.02 -0.28 9.11
CA LEU A 193 -15.27 -0.30 10.37
C LEU A 193 -16.12 0.18 11.54
N ASP A 194 -16.92 1.23 11.34
CA ASP A 194 -17.77 1.82 12.37
C ASP A 194 -19.00 2.50 11.73
N VAL A 195 -20.15 2.40 12.40
CA VAL A 195 -21.39 3.08 12.02
C VAL A 195 -22.04 3.67 13.27
N ASP A 196 -21.64 4.88 13.65
CA ASP A 196 -22.22 5.59 14.79
C ASP A 196 -22.86 6.92 14.39
N GLY A 197 -24.06 7.17 14.91
CA GLY A 197 -24.63 8.53 14.97
C GLY A 197 -24.86 9.27 13.64
N GLY A 198 -24.77 8.58 12.49
CA GLY A 198 -24.86 9.19 11.16
C GLY A 198 -23.51 9.48 10.50
N ALA A 199 -22.40 8.99 11.06
CA ALA A 199 -21.14 8.82 10.37
C ALA A 199 -20.95 7.34 10.01
N CYS A 200 -20.16 7.06 8.99
CA CYS A 200 -19.77 5.71 8.61
C CYS A 200 -18.30 5.73 8.23
N GLU A 201 -17.51 4.92 8.90
CA GLU A 201 -16.09 4.72 8.60
C GLU A 201 -15.91 3.40 7.88
N VAL A 202 -15.11 3.40 6.81
CA VAL A 202 -14.84 2.22 5.99
C VAL A 202 -13.35 2.09 5.71
N GLN A 203 -12.85 0.86 5.63
CA GLN A 203 -11.54 0.56 5.05
C GLN A 203 -11.72 0.20 3.59
N VAL A 204 -11.05 0.91 2.69
CA VAL A 204 -11.11 0.64 1.26
C VAL A 204 -9.88 -0.13 0.81
N THR A 205 -10.13 -1.23 0.11
CA THR A 205 -9.09 -2.10 -0.43
C THR A 205 -9.42 -2.51 -1.86
N LEU A 206 -8.40 -2.81 -2.65
CA LEU A 206 -8.60 -3.45 -3.95
C LEU A 206 -9.31 -4.80 -3.74
N SER A 207 -10.39 -5.05 -4.49
CA SER A 207 -11.08 -6.34 -4.45
C SER A 207 -10.16 -7.41 -5.04
N PRO A 208 -10.04 -8.58 -4.39
CA PRO A 208 -9.31 -9.68 -4.99
C PRO A 208 -10.03 -10.09 -6.28
N ASP A 209 -9.29 -10.14 -7.39
CA ASP A 209 -9.78 -10.67 -8.66
C ASP A 209 -10.22 -12.14 -8.42
N ASP A 210 -11.52 -12.40 -8.40
CA ASP A 210 -12.07 -13.76 -8.41
C ASP A 210 -11.86 -14.33 -9.83
N GLY A 211 -10.60 -14.68 -10.14
CA GLY A 211 -10.19 -15.34 -11.39
C GLY A 211 -10.75 -16.75 -11.57
#